data_AF-A0A7C3WGQ2-F1
#
_entry.id   AF-A0A7C3WGQ2-F1
#
_cell.length_a   1.000
_cell.length_b   1.000
_cell.length_c   1.000
_cell.angle_alpha   90.00
_cell.angle_beta   90.00
_cell.angle_gamma   90.00
#
_symmetry.space_group_name_H-M   'P 1'
#
loop_
_entity.id
_entity.type
_entity.pdbx_description
1 polymer ?
#
loop_
_entity_poly.entity_id
_entity_poly.type
_entity_poly.pdbx_seq_one_letter_code
_entity_poly.pdbx_strand_id
1 'polypeptide(L)'
;MDLLSLLASDGYEMKRVAATRGGEYAGPCPFCRDGNDRFRVWPAQGEGGRWWCRKCGKYGDVIQYLREVRGLSFREACDAAGRVVPPSPFWRPKPRPPWEPRRTTPPGDLWQARARQLVEEGGRRLFQPHGQGKKLLDWLQKKRGLSADTIKANRLGLHPQDTWDRPEHWGLEPDLKDTGIPKKLWIPRGLIIPYCQAEHVLRIRLRRPRADGDPRYYLVKGSDTRAMVWGPHQHVKVVVESELDGMLLHQEAGDLAGVVALGNAQT
;
A
#
# COMPACT_ATOMS: atom_id res chain seq x y z
N MET A 1 -12.50 42.98 -1.94
CA MET A 1 -12.91 43.25 -0.54
C MET A 1 -11.72 42.92 0.34
N ASP A 2 -11.34 43.77 1.30
CA ASP A 2 -10.17 43.51 2.15
C ASP A 2 -10.57 42.85 3.49
N LEU A 3 -9.63 42.20 4.15
CA LEU A 3 -9.89 41.48 5.40
C LEU A 3 -10.36 42.39 6.55
N LEU A 4 -9.97 43.66 6.58
CA LEU A 4 -10.40 44.60 7.63
C LEU A 4 -11.87 45.00 7.48
N SER A 5 -12.32 45.27 6.26
CA SER A 5 -13.73 45.56 5.96
C SER A 5 -14.62 44.37 6.27
N LEU A 6 -14.16 43.14 6.00
CA LEU A 6 -14.86 41.92 6.39
C LEU A 6 -15.00 41.80 7.91
N LEU A 7 -13.89 41.95 8.65
CA LEU A 7 -13.91 41.90 10.11
C LEU A 7 -14.83 42.96 10.71
N ALA A 8 -14.78 44.20 10.20
CA ALA A 8 -15.66 45.28 10.65
C ALA A 8 -17.13 44.97 10.38
N SER A 9 -17.47 44.43 9.21
CA SER A 9 -18.85 44.04 8.88
C SER A 9 -19.38 42.90 9.75
N ASP A 10 -18.49 42.06 10.29
CA ASP A 10 -18.83 40.97 11.21
C ASP A 10 -18.78 41.43 12.69
N GLY A 11 -18.64 42.73 12.95
CA GLY A 11 -18.66 43.32 14.29
C GLY A 11 -17.33 43.27 15.05
N TYR A 12 -16.21 43.03 14.36
CA TYR A 12 -14.88 42.98 14.96
C TYR A 12 -14.10 44.26 14.67
N GLU A 13 -13.95 45.10 15.70
CA GLU A 13 -13.15 46.32 15.61
C GLU A 13 -11.65 46.02 15.74
N MET A 14 -10.87 46.54 14.79
CA MET A 14 -9.42 46.34 14.71
C MET A 14 -8.68 47.66 14.90
N LYS A 15 -7.83 47.75 15.93
CA LYS A 15 -7.02 48.95 16.20
C LYS A 15 -5.67 48.83 15.53
N ARG A 16 -5.22 49.88 14.84
CA ARG A 16 -3.88 49.91 14.25
C ARG A 16 -2.83 49.98 15.37
N VAL A 17 -1.88 49.04 15.36
CA VAL A 17 -0.82 48.94 16.39
C VAL A 17 0.58 49.19 15.83
N ALA A 18 0.77 49.04 14.51
CA ALA A 18 2.03 49.37 13.85
C ALA A 18 1.82 49.81 12.41
N ALA A 19 2.77 50.58 11.89
CA ALA A 19 2.80 51.03 10.49
C ALA A 19 3.75 50.21 9.62
N THR A 20 4.52 49.29 10.20
CA THR A 20 5.50 48.46 9.50
C THR A 20 4.83 47.52 8.50
N ARG A 21 5.51 47.25 7.37
CA ARG A 21 5.09 46.27 6.33
C ARG A 21 3.63 46.42 5.88
N GLY A 22 3.18 47.66 5.68
CA GLY A 22 1.82 47.96 5.21
C GLY A 22 0.74 47.94 6.30
N GLY A 23 1.13 47.91 7.57
CA GLY A 23 0.26 48.08 8.72
C GLY A 23 -0.11 46.78 9.44
N GLU A 24 -0.12 46.86 10.76
CA GLU A 24 -0.59 45.80 11.64
C GLU A 24 -1.74 46.30 12.49
N TYR A 25 -2.78 45.48 12.59
CA TYR A 25 -3.96 45.75 13.38
C TYR A 25 -4.19 44.64 14.40
N ALA A 26 -4.80 45.01 15.52
CA ALA A 26 -5.05 44.13 16.64
C ALA A 26 -6.49 44.27 17.12
N GLY A 27 -7.12 43.15 17.44
CA GLY A 27 -8.49 43.15 17.95
C GLY A 27 -8.91 41.83 18.58
N PRO A 28 -10.22 41.71 18.90
CA PRO A 28 -10.82 40.48 19.37
C PRO A 28 -10.74 39.37 18.33
N CYS A 29 -10.56 38.14 18.78
CA CYS A 29 -10.42 36.98 17.89
C CYS A 29 -11.77 36.35 17.53
N PRO A 30 -12.16 36.29 16.25
CA PRO A 30 -13.41 35.67 15.81
C PRO A 30 -13.49 34.16 16.11
N PHE A 31 -12.35 33.50 16.21
CA PHE A 31 -12.27 32.04 16.37
C PHE A 31 -12.37 31.57 17.81
N CYS A 32 -11.66 32.21 18.74
CA CYS A 32 -11.71 31.85 20.15
C CYS A 32 -12.63 32.76 20.98
N ARG A 33 -13.19 33.82 20.38
CA ARG A 33 -14.16 34.76 21.00
C ARG A 33 -13.70 35.29 22.36
N ASP A 34 -12.40 35.51 22.51
CA ASP A 34 -11.78 35.91 23.77
C ASP A 34 -10.67 36.95 23.50
N GLY A 35 -10.51 37.88 24.45
CA GLY A 35 -9.57 39.00 24.46
C GLY A 35 -9.85 40.09 23.43
N ASN A 36 -9.14 41.21 23.57
CA ASN A 36 -9.39 42.42 22.78
C ASN A 36 -8.21 42.86 21.89
N ASP A 37 -7.06 42.15 21.93
CA ASP A 37 -5.82 42.57 21.25
C ASP A 37 -5.00 41.41 20.63
N ARG A 38 -5.53 40.19 20.68
CA ARG A 38 -4.74 38.97 20.38
C ARG A 38 -4.79 38.55 18.91
N PHE A 39 -5.77 39.02 18.16
CA PHE A 39 -5.94 38.74 16.75
C PHE A 39 -5.17 39.78 15.95
N ARG A 40 -4.06 39.37 15.34
CA ARG A 40 -3.21 40.21 14.51
C ARG A 40 -3.67 40.10 13.06
N VAL A 41 -3.79 41.24 12.40
CA VAL A 41 -4.22 41.35 11.01
C VAL A 41 -3.22 42.21 10.25
N TRP A 42 -2.75 41.70 9.12
CA TRP A 42 -1.85 42.39 8.20
C TRP A 42 -2.53 42.50 6.82
N PRO A 43 -3.22 43.61 6.53
CA PRO A 43 -4.04 43.76 5.33
C PRO A 43 -3.21 43.75 4.04
N ALA A 44 -1.99 44.29 4.11
CA ALA A 44 -1.08 44.39 2.97
C ALA A 44 -0.26 43.11 2.69
N GLN A 45 -0.42 42.05 3.49
CA GLN A 45 0.32 40.80 3.31
C GLN A 45 -0.54 39.76 2.57
N GLY A 46 -0.04 39.30 1.42
CA GLY A 46 -0.77 38.35 0.57
C GLY A 46 -1.97 38.99 -0.14
N GLU A 47 -2.67 38.20 -0.96
CA GLU A 47 -3.81 38.66 -1.73
C GLU A 47 -5.07 38.80 -0.85
N GLY A 48 -5.32 40.00 -0.33
CA GLY A 48 -6.49 40.28 0.51
C GLY A 48 -6.23 40.19 2.02
N GLY A 49 -4.97 40.03 2.45
CA GLY A 49 -4.56 40.12 3.84
C GLY A 49 -4.35 38.77 4.55
N ARG A 50 -3.53 38.79 5.59
CA ARG A 50 -3.25 37.66 6.48
C ARG A 50 -3.63 37.97 7.91
N TRP A 51 -3.88 36.93 8.68
CA TRP A 51 -4.19 37.04 10.10
C TRP A 51 -3.60 35.89 10.91
N TRP A 52 -3.43 36.14 12.21
CA TRP A 52 -2.98 35.15 13.18
C TRP A 52 -3.49 35.50 14.59
N CYS A 53 -3.93 34.49 15.33
CA CYS A 53 -4.26 34.65 16.75
C CYS A 53 -3.13 34.14 17.63
N ARG A 54 -2.60 35.01 18.50
CA ARG A 54 -1.56 34.66 19.48
C ARG A 54 -1.99 33.64 20.54
N LYS A 55 -3.31 33.49 20.78
CA LYS A 55 -3.83 32.57 21.83
C LYS A 55 -4.24 31.21 21.28
N CYS A 56 -5.10 31.17 20.27
CA CYS A 56 -5.57 29.89 19.71
C CYS A 56 -4.66 29.35 18.59
N GLY A 57 -3.64 30.10 18.17
CA GLY A 57 -2.65 29.66 17.19
C GLY A 57 -3.15 29.63 15.74
N LYS A 58 -4.45 29.79 15.50
CA LYS A 58 -5.01 29.83 14.14
C LYS A 58 -4.41 30.96 13.32
N TYR A 59 -4.13 30.68 12.06
CA TYR A 59 -3.63 31.62 11.06
C TYR A 59 -4.29 31.34 9.71
N GLY A 60 -4.30 32.33 8.83
CA GLY A 60 -4.86 32.15 7.50
C GLY A 60 -4.88 33.44 6.69
N ASP A 61 -5.56 33.35 5.55
CA ASP A 61 -5.84 34.47 4.67
C ASP A 61 -7.34 34.81 4.68
N VAL A 62 -7.74 35.75 3.82
CA VAL A 62 -9.13 36.16 3.66
C VAL A 62 -10.06 35.00 3.27
N ILE A 63 -9.58 34.03 2.49
CA ILE A 63 -10.38 32.85 2.11
C ILE A 63 -10.61 31.96 3.32
N GLN A 64 -9.57 31.70 4.11
CA GLN A 64 -9.70 30.90 5.33
C GLN A 64 -10.66 31.54 6.34
N TYR A 65 -10.61 32.88 6.46
CA TYR A 65 -11.57 33.63 7.29
C TYR A 65 -13.02 33.45 6.83
N LEU A 66 -13.29 33.70 5.54
CA LEU A 66 -14.64 33.58 4.97
C LEU A 66 -15.21 32.16 5.09
N ARG A 67 -14.38 31.14 4.93
CA ARG A 67 -14.81 29.75 5.06
C ARG A 67 -15.10 29.36 6.51
N GLU A 68 -14.22 29.70 7.43
CA GLU A 68 -14.35 29.24 8.83
C GLU A 68 -15.27 30.11 9.68
N VAL A 69 -15.36 31.41 9.42
CA VAL A 69 -16.18 32.34 10.20
C VAL A 69 -17.56 32.51 9.57
N ARG A 70 -17.66 32.59 8.23
CA ARG A 70 -18.94 32.75 7.52
C ARG A 70 -19.49 31.45 6.91
N GLY A 71 -18.78 30.33 7.05
CA GLY A 71 -19.25 29.02 6.58
C GLY A 71 -19.30 28.87 5.05
N LEU A 72 -18.64 29.76 4.29
CA LEU A 72 -18.69 29.74 2.84
C LEU A 72 -17.91 28.55 2.25
N SER A 73 -18.36 28.05 1.10
CA SER A 73 -17.54 27.17 0.26
C SER A 73 -16.31 27.92 -0.28
N PHE A 74 -15.31 27.19 -0.79
CA PHE A 74 -14.12 27.82 -1.39
C PHE A 74 -14.49 28.77 -2.54
N ARG A 75 -15.47 28.39 -3.36
CA ARG A 75 -15.90 29.21 -4.50
C ARG A 75 -16.59 30.49 -4.04
N GLU A 76 -17.55 30.39 -3.13
CA GLU A 76 -18.24 31.55 -2.55
C GLU A 76 -17.26 32.47 -1.81
N ALA A 77 -16.26 31.91 -1.11
CA ALA A 77 -15.22 32.69 -0.46
C ALA A 77 -14.32 33.43 -1.48
N CYS A 78 -13.98 32.80 -2.60
CA CYS A 78 -13.24 33.47 -3.67
C CYS A 78 -14.06 34.58 -4.33
N ASP A 79 -15.34 34.32 -4.61
CA ASP A 79 -16.25 35.31 -5.21
C ASP A 79 -16.40 36.52 -4.27
N ALA A 80 -16.63 36.29 -2.96
CA ALA A 80 -16.72 37.34 -1.95
C ALA A 80 -15.41 38.13 -1.76
N ALA A 81 -14.26 37.45 -1.90
CA ALA A 81 -12.95 38.11 -1.88
C ALA A 81 -12.62 38.85 -3.19
N GLY A 82 -13.42 38.71 -4.25
CA GLY A 82 -13.14 39.25 -5.59
C GLY A 82 -12.00 38.52 -6.30
N ARG A 83 -11.70 37.27 -5.91
CA ARG A 83 -10.71 36.42 -6.56
C ARG A 83 -11.34 35.67 -7.71
N VAL A 84 -10.84 35.89 -8.92
CA VAL A 84 -11.24 35.11 -10.09
C VAL A 84 -10.68 33.71 -9.93
N VAL A 85 -11.53 32.74 -9.59
CA VAL A 85 -11.18 31.34 -9.73
C VAL A 85 -11.30 31.02 -11.22
N PRO A 86 -10.19 30.76 -11.93
CA PRO A 86 -10.32 30.30 -13.31
C PRO A 86 -11.20 29.06 -13.29
N PRO A 87 -12.13 28.90 -14.25
CA PRO A 87 -12.88 27.65 -14.35
C PRO A 87 -11.84 26.53 -14.32
N SER A 88 -11.92 25.69 -13.29
CA SER A 88 -11.05 24.52 -13.19
C SER A 88 -11.14 23.86 -14.56
N PRO A 89 -10.05 23.74 -15.32
CA PRO A 89 -10.11 22.98 -16.56
C PRO A 89 -10.62 21.64 -16.09
N PHE A 90 -11.84 21.30 -16.50
CA PHE A 90 -12.51 20.07 -16.16
C PHE A 90 -11.45 19.01 -16.04
N TRP A 91 -11.41 18.31 -14.91
CA TRP A 91 -10.55 17.14 -14.76
C TRP A 91 -10.96 16.19 -15.89
N ARG A 92 -10.35 16.36 -17.06
CA ARG A 92 -10.48 15.47 -18.19
C ARG A 92 -9.62 14.31 -17.74
N PRO A 93 -10.20 13.13 -17.47
CA PRO A 93 -9.39 11.96 -17.26
C PRO A 93 -8.47 11.90 -18.47
N LYS A 94 -7.14 11.97 -18.27
CA LYS A 94 -6.21 11.67 -19.36
C LYS A 94 -6.67 10.33 -19.94
N PRO A 95 -6.86 10.19 -21.26
CA PRO A 95 -7.21 8.90 -21.83
C PRO A 95 -6.18 7.89 -21.32
N ARG A 96 -6.65 6.91 -20.54
CA ARG A 96 -5.76 5.86 -20.04
C ARG A 96 -5.25 5.13 -21.28
N PRO A 97 -3.94 4.87 -21.39
CA PRO A 97 -3.45 4.03 -22.47
C PRO A 97 -4.24 2.71 -22.45
N PRO A 98 -4.48 2.08 -23.62
CA PRO A 98 -5.11 0.78 -23.66
C PRO A 98 -4.33 -0.16 -22.73
N TRP A 99 -5.04 -0.83 -21.83
CA TRP A 99 -4.40 -1.77 -20.92
C TRP A 99 -3.88 -2.97 -21.71
N GLU A 100 -2.57 -3.19 -21.66
CA GLU A 100 -1.95 -4.39 -22.20
C GLU A 100 -1.55 -5.32 -21.04
N PRO A 101 -1.91 -6.62 -21.10
CA PRO A 101 -1.47 -7.56 -20.10
C PRO A 101 0.07 -7.63 -20.05
N ARG A 102 0.64 -7.50 -18.85
CA ARG A 102 2.07 -7.73 -18.65
C ARG A 102 2.42 -9.15 -19.08
N ARG A 103 3.33 -9.29 -20.06
CA ARG A 103 3.91 -10.58 -20.42
C ARG A 103 4.91 -11.01 -19.34
N THR A 104 4.83 -12.27 -18.95
CA THR A 104 5.74 -12.88 -17.97
C THR A 104 6.50 -14.02 -18.61
N THR A 105 7.78 -14.14 -18.28
CA THR A 105 8.66 -15.21 -18.76
C THR A 105 8.85 -16.24 -17.65
N PRO A 106 8.62 -17.54 -17.92
CA PRO A 106 8.96 -18.60 -16.96
C PRO A 106 10.44 -18.57 -16.56
N PRO A 107 10.79 -19.01 -15.34
CA PRO A 107 12.20 -19.14 -14.94
C PRO A 107 12.95 -20.15 -15.84
N GLY A 108 14.27 -20.03 -15.95
CA GLY A 108 15.09 -20.97 -16.73
C GLY A 108 15.13 -22.40 -16.14
N ASP A 109 15.57 -23.37 -16.93
CA ASP A 109 15.50 -24.80 -16.57
C ASP A 109 16.26 -25.17 -15.29
N LEU A 110 17.46 -24.59 -15.08
CA LEU A 110 18.22 -24.79 -13.84
C LEU A 110 17.44 -24.29 -12.61
N TRP A 111 16.80 -23.13 -12.74
CA TRP A 111 15.94 -22.59 -11.68
C TRP A 111 14.79 -23.54 -11.38
N GLN A 112 14.06 -23.97 -12.42
CA GLN A 112 12.91 -24.86 -12.26
C GLN A 112 13.31 -26.22 -11.66
N ALA A 113 14.46 -26.78 -12.07
CA ALA A 113 14.98 -28.03 -11.54
C ALA A 113 15.31 -27.92 -10.04
N ARG A 114 16.01 -26.84 -9.64
CA ARG A 114 16.36 -26.60 -8.24
C ARG A 114 15.13 -26.29 -7.38
N ALA A 115 14.19 -25.53 -7.93
CA ALA A 115 12.90 -25.25 -7.31
C ALA A 115 12.08 -26.52 -7.07
N ARG A 116 12.04 -27.45 -8.04
CA ARG A 116 11.35 -28.74 -7.92
C ARG A 116 11.91 -29.56 -6.76
N GLN A 117 13.24 -29.67 -6.63
CA GLN A 117 13.87 -30.37 -5.51
C GLN A 117 13.44 -29.79 -4.16
N LEU A 118 13.42 -28.45 -4.04
CA LEU A 118 13.00 -27.76 -2.82
C LEU A 118 11.52 -28.03 -2.49
N VAL A 119 10.64 -28.01 -3.49
CA VAL A 119 9.20 -28.28 -3.33
C VAL A 119 8.94 -29.72 -2.92
N GLU A 120 9.57 -30.70 -3.58
CA GLU A 120 9.41 -32.13 -3.29
C GLU A 120 9.92 -32.50 -1.89
N GLU A 121 11.11 -32.04 -1.53
CA GLU A 121 11.67 -32.22 -0.18
C GLU A 121 10.79 -31.54 0.86
N GLY A 122 10.31 -30.32 0.58
CA GLY A 122 9.42 -29.59 1.46
C GLY A 122 8.09 -30.30 1.67
N GLY A 123 7.51 -30.87 0.61
CA GLY A 123 6.30 -31.70 0.69
C GLY A 123 6.51 -32.92 1.59
N ARG A 124 7.60 -33.68 1.36
CA ARG A 124 7.96 -34.81 2.23
C ARG A 124 8.09 -34.41 3.70
N ARG A 125 8.71 -33.25 3.99
CA ARG A 125 8.84 -32.72 5.36
C ARG A 125 7.52 -32.28 5.97
N LEU A 126 6.64 -31.66 5.19
CA LEU A 126 5.34 -31.18 5.68
C LEU A 126 4.47 -32.33 6.18
N PHE A 127 4.49 -33.47 5.48
CA PHE A 127 3.70 -34.66 5.82
C PHE A 127 4.37 -35.60 6.83
N GLN A 128 5.48 -35.21 7.45
CA GLN A 128 6.03 -35.99 8.55
C GLN A 128 5.04 -36.05 9.74
N PRO A 129 4.82 -37.23 10.34
CA PRO A 129 3.83 -37.42 11.40
C PRO A 129 4.15 -36.69 12.71
N HIS A 130 5.39 -36.21 12.86
CA HIS A 130 5.88 -35.53 14.06
C HIS A 130 6.66 -34.26 13.68
N GLY A 131 6.97 -33.42 14.68
CA GLY A 131 7.87 -32.28 14.52
C GLY A 131 7.25 -31.06 13.84
N GLN A 132 8.08 -30.26 13.18
CA GLN A 132 7.66 -28.99 12.56
C GLN A 132 6.65 -29.20 11.43
N GLY A 133 6.79 -30.28 10.65
CA GLY A 133 5.86 -30.65 9.57
C GLY A 133 4.45 -30.84 10.09
N LYS A 134 4.27 -31.74 11.06
CA LYS A 134 2.97 -31.99 11.70
C LYS A 134 2.33 -30.72 12.26
N LYS A 135 3.10 -29.88 12.97
CA LYS A 135 2.59 -28.60 13.52
C LYS A 135 2.09 -27.66 12.43
N LEU A 136 2.84 -27.53 11.33
CA LEU A 136 2.45 -26.68 10.21
C LEU A 136 1.24 -27.25 9.45
N LEU A 137 1.20 -28.57 9.24
CA LEU A 137 0.08 -29.28 8.63
C LEU A 137 -1.19 -29.13 9.47
N ASP A 138 -1.11 -29.29 10.79
CA ASP A 138 -2.21 -29.05 11.72
C ASP A 138 -2.73 -27.61 11.62
N TRP A 139 -1.85 -26.63 11.47
CA TRP A 139 -2.25 -25.24 11.28
C TRP A 139 -2.95 -25.02 9.93
N LEU A 140 -2.45 -25.59 8.84
CA LEU A 140 -3.10 -25.52 7.52
C LEU A 140 -4.51 -26.13 7.57
N GLN A 141 -4.66 -27.30 8.19
CA GLN A 141 -5.94 -27.98 8.26
C GLN A 141 -6.90 -27.32 9.26
N LYS A 142 -6.48 -27.14 10.51
CA LYS A 142 -7.37 -26.72 11.61
C LYS A 142 -7.60 -25.21 11.66
N LYS A 143 -6.65 -24.40 11.16
CA LYS A 143 -6.75 -22.93 11.21
C LYS A 143 -6.96 -22.29 9.85
N ARG A 144 -6.53 -22.94 8.75
CA ARG A 144 -6.78 -22.45 7.38
C ARG A 144 -7.87 -23.22 6.65
N GLY A 145 -8.35 -24.35 7.18
CA GLY A 145 -9.41 -25.14 6.54
C GLY A 145 -8.96 -25.89 5.29
N LEU A 146 -7.66 -25.94 4.97
CA LEU A 146 -7.18 -26.61 3.77
C LEU A 146 -7.17 -28.12 3.98
N SER A 147 -7.83 -28.85 3.09
CA SER A 147 -7.83 -30.31 3.08
C SER A 147 -6.45 -30.87 2.74
N ALA A 148 -6.19 -32.13 3.10
CA ALA A 148 -4.94 -32.79 2.72
C ALA A 148 -4.75 -32.85 1.20
N ASP A 149 -5.84 -33.01 0.44
CA ASP A 149 -5.79 -33.07 -1.01
C ASP A 149 -5.50 -31.71 -1.62
N THR A 150 -6.09 -30.63 -1.11
CA THR A 150 -5.74 -29.26 -1.53
C THR A 150 -4.27 -28.94 -1.26
N ILE A 151 -3.75 -29.34 -0.09
CA ILE A 151 -2.34 -29.14 0.28
C ILE A 151 -1.41 -29.89 -0.69
N LYS A 152 -1.73 -31.15 -1.03
CA LYS A 152 -0.97 -31.98 -1.97
C LYS A 152 -1.07 -31.45 -3.40
N ALA A 153 -2.27 -31.13 -3.87
CA ALA A 153 -2.52 -30.63 -5.22
C ALA A 153 -1.77 -29.32 -5.50
N ASN A 154 -1.66 -28.46 -4.48
CA ASN A 154 -0.89 -27.22 -4.56
C ASN A 154 0.59 -27.36 -4.15
N ARG A 155 1.06 -28.60 -3.92
CA ARG A 155 2.44 -28.95 -3.56
C ARG A 155 3.01 -28.10 -2.41
N LEU A 156 2.19 -27.75 -1.42
CA LEU A 156 2.66 -26.99 -0.26
C LEU A 156 3.71 -27.80 0.51
N GLY A 157 4.69 -27.11 1.11
CA GLY A 157 5.82 -27.76 1.77
C GLY A 157 6.37 -27.01 2.98
N LEU A 158 7.25 -27.66 3.73
CA LEU A 158 7.98 -27.06 4.84
C LEU A 158 9.47 -26.90 4.48
N HIS A 159 9.98 -25.67 4.54
CA HIS A 159 11.41 -25.41 4.67
C HIS A 159 11.74 -25.21 6.17
N PRO A 160 12.46 -26.12 6.83
CA PRO A 160 12.52 -26.15 8.29
C PRO A 160 13.53 -25.18 8.92
N GLN A 161 14.51 -24.70 8.16
CA GLN A 161 15.57 -23.82 8.63
C GLN A 161 16.05 -22.93 7.49
N ASP A 162 16.67 -21.80 7.81
CA ASP A 162 17.26 -20.92 6.81
C ASP A 162 18.44 -21.61 6.13
N THR A 163 18.53 -21.45 4.82
CA THR A 163 19.63 -21.99 4.02
C THR A 163 20.18 -20.93 3.07
N TRP A 164 21.42 -21.15 2.61
CA TRP A 164 22.12 -20.28 1.66
C TRP A 164 22.69 -21.12 0.55
N ASP A 165 22.25 -20.86 -0.69
CA ASP A 165 22.70 -21.56 -1.89
C ASP A 165 23.49 -20.61 -2.80
N ARG A 166 24.17 -21.18 -3.79
CA ARG A 166 24.84 -20.44 -4.85
C ARG A 166 23.81 -20.01 -5.91
N PRO A 167 23.70 -18.72 -6.28
CA PRO A 167 22.79 -18.26 -7.34
C PRO A 167 22.94 -19.06 -8.65
N GLU A 168 24.16 -19.48 -8.97
CA GLU A 168 24.50 -20.23 -10.19
C GLU A 168 23.82 -21.61 -10.21
N HIS A 169 23.63 -22.26 -9.06
CA HIS A 169 22.88 -23.53 -8.97
C HIS A 169 21.40 -23.34 -9.35
N TRP A 170 20.90 -22.11 -9.32
CA TRP A 170 19.54 -21.73 -9.71
C TRP A 170 19.51 -21.10 -11.11
N GLY A 171 20.63 -21.09 -11.85
CA GLY A 171 20.74 -20.40 -13.13
C GLY A 171 20.60 -18.88 -13.01
N LEU A 172 20.95 -18.30 -11.86
CA LEU A 172 20.89 -16.87 -11.59
C LEU A 172 22.29 -16.26 -11.59
N GLU A 173 22.37 -15.02 -12.06
CA GLU A 173 23.58 -14.22 -11.89
C GLU A 173 23.74 -13.77 -10.42
N PRO A 174 24.94 -13.91 -9.84
CA PRO A 174 25.20 -13.49 -8.48
C PRO A 174 25.25 -11.97 -8.36
N ASP A 175 24.55 -11.42 -7.38
CA ASP A 175 24.80 -10.04 -6.98
C ASP A 175 26.11 -10.00 -6.17
N LEU A 176 26.93 -8.97 -6.36
CA LEU A 176 28.17 -8.80 -5.58
C LEU A 176 27.90 -7.99 -4.30
N LYS A 177 28.68 -8.27 -3.26
CA LYS A 177 28.84 -7.36 -2.11
C LYS A 177 29.79 -6.21 -2.47
N ASP A 178 29.80 -5.16 -1.67
CA ASP A 178 30.73 -4.03 -1.82
C ASP A 178 32.20 -4.48 -1.79
N THR A 179 32.48 -5.62 -1.15
CA THR A 179 33.79 -6.27 -1.09
C THR A 179 34.14 -7.10 -2.34
N GLY A 180 33.30 -7.10 -3.38
CA GLY A 180 33.46 -7.91 -4.59
C GLY A 180 33.08 -9.41 -4.44
N ILE A 181 32.66 -9.84 -3.24
CA ILE A 181 32.33 -11.25 -2.98
C ILE A 181 30.87 -11.53 -3.42
N PRO A 182 30.59 -12.62 -4.17
CA PRO A 182 29.23 -13.03 -4.52
C PRO A 182 28.31 -13.21 -3.31
N LYS A 183 27.11 -12.64 -3.36
CA LYS A 183 26.04 -12.87 -2.38
C LYS A 183 25.43 -14.25 -2.61
N LYS A 184 25.28 -15.02 -1.53
CA LYS A 184 24.52 -16.28 -1.58
C LYS A 184 23.02 -16.00 -1.70
N LEU A 185 22.30 -16.87 -2.40
CA LEU A 185 20.85 -16.88 -2.41
C LEU A 185 20.35 -17.40 -1.06
N TRP A 186 19.74 -16.53 -0.27
CA TRP A 186 19.11 -16.90 0.99
C TRP A 186 17.71 -17.47 0.77
N ILE A 187 17.41 -18.59 1.42
CA ILE A 187 16.10 -19.26 1.38
C ILE A 187 15.65 -19.41 2.84
N PRO A 188 14.66 -18.61 3.30
CA PRO A 188 14.29 -18.58 4.71
C PRO A 188 13.41 -19.76 5.11
N ARG A 189 13.46 -20.17 6.38
CA ARG A 189 12.53 -21.17 6.93
C ARG A 189 11.08 -20.70 6.81
N GLY A 190 10.17 -21.63 6.55
CA GLY A 190 8.74 -21.35 6.51
C GLY A 190 7.93 -22.33 5.67
N LEU A 191 6.67 -21.96 5.47
CA LEU A 191 5.76 -22.65 4.55
C LEU A 191 6.14 -22.28 3.12
N ILE A 192 6.47 -23.28 2.32
CA ILE A 192 6.70 -23.18 0.89
C ILE A 192 5.33 -23.16 0.20
N ILE A 193 5.08 -22.10 -0.56
CA ILE A 193 3.90 -21.90 -1.41
C ILE A 193 4.40 -21.81 -2.85
N PRO A 194 4.45 -22.93 -3.59
CA PRO A 194 4.85 -22.91 -4.98
C PRO A 194 3.68 -22.51 -5.89
N TYR A 195 4.00 -21.97 -7.06
CA TYR A 195 3.08 -21.98 -8.19
C TYR A 195 3.64 -22.93 -9.25
N CYS A 196 2.88 -24.01 -9.51
CA CYS A 196 3.22 -25.01 -10.50
C CYS A 196 2.22 -24.98 -11.66
N GLN A 197 2.72 -25.14 -12.88
CA GLN A 197 1.91 -25.44 -14.06
C GLN A 197 2.40 -26.78 -14.62
N ALA A 198 1.55 -27.81 -14.54
CA ALA A 198 1.95 -29.20 -14.74
C ALA A 198 3.20 -29.53 -13.88
N GLU A 199 4.31 -29.97 -14.50
CA GLU A 199 5.55 -30.32 -13.81
C GLU A 199 6.55 -29.16 -13.66
N HIS A 200 6.19 -27.97 -14.13
CA HIS A 200 7.03 -26.78 -14.08
C HIS A 200 6.74 -25.96 -12.82
N VAL A 201 7.77 -25.72 -12.01
CA VAL A 201 7.68 -24.78 -10.89
C VAL A 201 8.03 -23.39 -11.41
N LEU A 202 7.07 -22.47 -11.34
CA LEU A 202 7.23 -21.10 -11.87
C LEU A 202 7.56 -20.08 -10.78
N ARG A 203 7.11 -20.33 -9.54
CA ARG A 203 7.34 -19.46 -8.40
C ARG A 203 7.50 -20.27 -7.14
N ILE A 204 8.36 -19.78 -6.24
CA ILE A 204 8.38 -20.19 -4.84
C ILE A 204 8.24 -18.94 -3.97
N ARG A 205 7.19 -18.91 -3.14
CA ARG A 205 7.06 -17.94 -2.06
C ARG A 205 7.11 -18.65 -0.72
N LEU A 206 7.90 -18.14 0.21
CA LEU A 206 8.01 -18.68 1.56
C LEU A 206 7.29 -17.77 2.55
N ARG A 207 6.32 -18.32 3.27
CA ARG A 207 5.66 -17.65 4.39
C ARG A 207 6.40 -18.00 5.67
N ARG A 208 7.10 -17.02 6.22
CA ARG A 208 7.95 -17.14 7.40
C ARG A 208 7.10 -17.15 8.69
N PRO A 209 7.54 -17.85 9.74
CA PRO A 209 7.01 -17.66 11.08
C PRO A 209 7.17 -16.20 11.49
N ARG A 210 6.20 -15.64 12.23
CA ARG A 210 6.23 -14.24 12.63
C ARG A 210 7.41 -14.05 13.60
N ALA A 211 8.42 -13.31 13.16
CA ALA A 211 9.52 -12.80 13.97
C ALA A 211 9.52 -11.28 13.81
N ASP A 212 9.87 -10.55 14.86
CA ASP A 212 9.80 -9.09 14.86
C ASP A 212 10.78 -8.49 13.84
N GLY A 213 10.29 -7.53 13.05
CA GLY A 213 11.09 -6.76 12.08
C GLY A 213 11.19 -7.33 10.65
N ASP A 214 10.76 -8.57 10.43
CA ASP A 214 11.04 -9.29 9.19
C ASP A 214 9.80 -9.47 8.29
N PRO A 215 9.89 -9.29 6.94
CA PRO A 215 8.75 -9.51 6.06
C PRO A 215 8.21 -10.93 6.17
N ARG A 216 6.88 -11.04 6.32
CA ARG A 216 6.19 -12.33 6.51
C ARG A 216 6.28 -13.24 5.29
N TYR A 217 6.40 -12.68 4.10
CA TYR A 217 6.50 -13.41 2.85
C TYR A 217 7.80 -13.05 2.14
N TYR A 218 8.49 -14.07 1.64
CA TYR A 218 9.71 -13.95 0.86
C TYR A 218 9.51 -14.60 -0.51
N LEU A 219 9.74 -13.85 -1.59
CA LEU A 219 9.72 -14.38 -2.96
C LEU A 219 11.13 -14.80 -3.35
N VAL A 220 11.34 -16.06 -3.72
CA VAL A 220 12.66 -16.53 -4.15
C VAL A 220 13.07 -15.82 -5.44
N LYS A 221 14.29 -15.25 -5.48
CA LYS A 221 14.84 -14.56 -6.66
C LYS A 221 14.72 -15.47 -7.89
N GLY A 222 14.30 -14.89 -9.02
CA GLY A 222 14.03 -15.64 -10.26
C GLY A 222 12.62 -16.20 -10.41
N SER A 223 11.76 -16.11 -9.38
CA SER A 223 10.36 -16.53 -9.49
C SER A 223 9.55 -15.65 -10.45
N ASP A 224 8.62 -16.27 -11.18
CA ASP A 224 7.60 -15.58 -11.97
C ASP A 224 6.52 -14.95 -11.07
N THR A 225 6.10 -13.73 -11.42
CA THR A 225 5.13 -12.93 -10.65
C THR A 225 3.72 -12.95 -11.23
N ARG A 226 3.45 -13.75 -12.26
CA ARG A 226 2.10 -13.96 -12.79
C ARG A 226 1.13 -14.44 -11.69
N ALA A 227 -0.14 -14.09 -11.81
CA ALA A 227 -1.16 -14.52 -10.85
C ALA A 227 -1.30 -16.05 -10.83
N MET A 228 -1.59 -16.61 -9.65
CA MET A 228 -1.95 -18.02 -9.52
C MET A 228 -3.43 -18.17 -9.84
N VAL A 229 -3.78 -19.08 -10.74
CA VAL A 229 -5.15 -19.21 -11.26
C VAL A 229 -5.62 -20.65 -11.11
N TRP A 230 -6.81 -20.81 -10.54
CA TRP A 230 -7.56 -22.06 -10.50
C TRP A 230 -8.87 -21.92 -11.26
N GLY A 231 -9.34 -22.99 -11.90
CA GLY A 231 -10.57 -22.97 -12.70
C GLY A 231 -10.58 -21.90 -13.81
N PRO A 232 -9.57 -21.86 -14.72
CA PRO A 232 -9.49 -20.81 -15.73
C PRO A 232 -10.69 -20.80 -16.69
N HIS A 233 -11.39 -21.93 -16.85
CA HIS A 233 -12.56 -22.07 -17.74
C HIS A 233 -13.88 -21.59 -17.11
N GLN A 234 -13.93 -21.36 -15.80
CA GLN A 234 -15.14 -20.89 -15.12
C GLN A 234 -15.54 -19.48 -15.57
N HIS A 235 -16.83 -19.19 -15.76
CA HIS A 235 -17.29 -17.89 -16.24
C HIS A 235 -17.16 -16.79 -15.17
N VAL A 236 -17.40 -17.12 -13.90
CA VAL A 236 -17.24 -16.19 -12.77
C VAL A 236 -15.82 -16.30 -12.22
N LYS A 237 -15.20 -15.15 -11.92
CA LYS A 237 -13.85 -15.07 -11.31
C LYS A 237 -13.91 -14.37 -9.96
N VAL A 238 -13.28 -14.97 -8.96
CA VAL A 238 -13.01 -14.35 -7.66
C VAL A 238 -11.54 -13.98 -7.59
N VAL A 239 -11.23 -12.72 -7.30
CA VAL A 239 -9.86 -12.23 -7.18
C VAL A 239 -9.54 -12.00 -5.70
N VAL A 240 -8.43 -12.56 -5.24
CA VAL A 240 -7.95 -12.44 -3.86
C VAL A 240 -6.48 -12.05 -3.80
N GLU A 241 -6.08 -11.46 -2.67
CA GLU A 241 -4.70 -11.03 -2.48
C GLU A 241 -3.76 -12.19 -2.19
N SER A 242 -4.19 -13.19 -1.41
CA SER A 242 -3.32 -14.24 -0.89
C SER A 242 -3.54 -15.59 -1.56
N GLU A 243 -2.45 -16.34 -1.79
CA GLU A 243 -2.56 -17.69 -2.34
C GLU A 243 -3.29 -18.67 -1.43
N LEU A 244 -3.18 -18.54 -0.11
CA LEU A 244 -3.85 -19.45 0.82
C LEU A 244 -5.37 -19.27 0.81
N ASP A 245 -5.83 -18.02 0.72
CA ASP A 245 -7.27 -17.74 0.58
C ASP A 245 -7.77 -18.22 -0.79
N GLY A 246 -6.93 -18.08 -1.83
CA GLY A 246 -7.23 -18.59 -3.17
C GLY A 246 -7.40 -20.11 -3.21
N MET A 247 -6.50 -20.84 -2.54
CA MET A 247 -6.59 -22.29 -2.40
C MET A 247 -7.86 -22.72 -1.65
N LEU A 248 -8.21 -22.02 -0.57
CA LEU A 248 -9.42 -22.32 0.21
C LEU A 248 -10.69 -22.05 -0.61
N LEU A 249 -10.77 -20.91 -1.31
CA LEU A 249 -11.91 -20.61 -2.17
C LEU A 249 -12.06 -21.63 -3.30
N HIS A 250 -10.95 -22.05 -3.91
CA HIS A 250 -11.02 -23.06 -4.96
C HIS A 250 -11.48 -24.42 -4.41
N GLN A 251 -11.06 -24.77 -3.19
CA GLN A 251 -11.54 -25.98 -2.50
C GLN A 251 -13.05 -25.95 -2.29
N GLU A 252 -13.61 -24.82 -1.82
CA GLU A 252 -15.02 -24.74 -1.41
C GLU A 252 -15.98 -24.36 -2.56
N ALA A 253 -15.48 -23.73 -3.62
CA ALA A 253 -16.33 -23.16 -4.68
C ALA A 253 -15.71 -23.26 -6.09
N GLY A 254 -14.76 -24.17 -6.30
CA GLY A 254 -14.04 -24.31 -7.58
C GLY A 254 -14.89 -24.82 -8.75
N ASP A 255 -16.03 -25.44 -8.44
CA ASP A 255 -17.09 -25.84 -9.37
C ASP A 255 -17.95 -24.65 -9.83
N LEU A 256 -18.07 -23.60 -9.00
CA LEU A 256 -18.86 -22.40 -9.27
C LEU A 256 -18.03 -21.26 -9.89
N ALA A 257 -16.81 -21.05 -9.43
CA ALA A 257 -15.98 -19.91 -9.82
C ALA A 257 -14.50 -20.25 -9.97
N GLY A 258 -13.86 -19.56 -10.92
CA GLY A 258 -12.41 -19.55 -11.03
C GLY A 258 -11.82 -18.60 -10.00
N VAL A 259 -10.63 -18.90 -9.50
CA VAL A 259 -9.99 -18.11 -8.45
C VAL A 259 -8.66 -17.58 -8.94
N VAL A 260 -8.41 -16.29 -8.72
CA VAL A 260 -7.16 -15.61 -9.10
C VAL A 260 -6.52 -15.04 -7.84
N ALA A 261 -5.37 -15.57 -7.44
CA ALA A 261 -4.56 -15.04 -6.35
C ALA A 261 -3.41 -14.19 -6.88
N LEU A 262 -3.40 -12.90 -6.50
CA LEU A 262 -2.41 -11.94 -6.97
C LEU A 262 -1.04 -12.12 -6.29
N GLY A 263 -1.04 -12.53 -5.02
CA GLY A 263 0.17 -12.78 -4.24
C GLY A 263 0.86 -11.52 -3.70
N ASN A 264 0.41 -10.34 -4.12
CA ASN A 264 0.71 -9.04 -3.54
C ASN A 264 -0.32 -8.05 -4.10
N ALA A 265 -1.01 -7.30 -3.24
CA ALA A 265 -1.79 -6.14 -3.66
C ALA A 265 -0.94 -4.89 -3.41
N GLN A 266 -0.25 -4.43 -4.45
CA GLN A 266 0.25 -3.06 -4.47
C GLN A 266 -0.74 -2.24 -5.28
N THR A 267 -1.43 -1.33 -4.58
CA THR A 267 -2.24 -0.25 -5.17
C THR A 267 -1.38 0.68 -6.00
#